data_AF-A0A2E4VEW5-F1
#
_entry.id   AF-A0A2E4VEW5-F1
#
_cell.length_a   1.000
_cell.length_b   1.000
_cell.length_c   1.000
_cell.angle_alpha   90.00
_cell.angle_beta   90.00
_cell.angle_gamma   90.00
#
_symmetry.space_group_name_H-M   'P 1'
#
loop_
_entity.id
_entity.type
_entity.pdbx_description
1 polymer ?
#
loop_
_entity_poly.entity_id
_entity_poly.type
_entity_poly.pdbx_seq_one_letter_code
_entity_poly.pdbx_strand_id
1 'polypeptide(L)'
;YTFEVKGNKIGGGEGFLIMFRCRGMMEARGKPLKKHPPRMQKQKPSLEYWWNLGGWGNTRSKVESWGGKAGADSKDIIKAKTWYDIKIINTPKDYTVILNDKEVAKVEDDTQDGMGRIGLATWSTEARYDSVIVYGPDGPSAPVKANGKASLTWGYLKTQK
;
A
#
# COMPACT_ATOMS: atom_id res chain seq x y z
N TYR A 1 10.36 0.56 7.48
CA TYR A 1 9.60 -0.71 7.39
C TYR A 1 9.61 -1.18 5.93
N THR A 2 9.30 -2.45 5.69
CA THR A 2 9.03 -3.01 4.37
C THR A 2 7.58 -3.44 4.32
N PHE A 3 6.91 -3.14 3.21
CA PHE A 3 5.53 -3.52 2.95
C PHE A 3 5.47 -4.36 1.67
N GLU A 4 5.04 -5.60 1.80
CA GLU A 4 4.81 -6.53 0.70
C GLU A 4 3.31 -6.84 0.57
N VAL A 5 2.84 -6.94 -0.67
CA VAL A 5 1.44 -7.27 -0.99
C VAL A 5 1.36 -7.85 -2.39
N LYS A 6 0.45 -8.79 -2.60
CA LYS A 6 0.04 -9.25 -3.92
C LYS A 6 -1.15 -8.43 -4.42
N GLY A 7 -1.04 -7.90 -5.63
CA GLY A 7 -2.10 -7.10 -6.27
C GLY A 7 -2.61 -7.76 -7.54
N ASN A 8 -3.92 -7.70 -7.77
CA ASN A 8 -4.54 -8.26 -8.96
C ASN A 8 -5.72 -7.40 -9.44
N LYS A 9 -5.51 -6.66 -10.53
CA LYS A 9 -6.60 -5.95 -11.23
C LYS A 9 -7.55 -6.96 -11.87
N ILE A 10 -8.84 -6.90 -11.57
CA ILE A 10 -9.86 -7.77 -12.17
C ILE A 10 -10.81 -7.03 -13.13
N GLY A 11 -10.86 -5.69 -13.06
CA GLY A 11 -11.70 -4.86 -13.93
C GLY A 11 -11.37 -3.36 -13.83
N GLY A 12 -12.15 -2.55 -14.57
CA GLY A 12 -12.05 -1.08 -14.60
C GLY A 12 -10.91 -0.53 -15.48
N GLY A 13 -10.91 0.80 -15.68
CA GLY A 13 -10.04 1.47 -16.66
C GLY A 13 -8.76 2.09 -16.09
N GLU A 14 -8.65 2.20 -14.77
CA GLU A 14 -7.58 2.94 -14.10
C GLU A 14 -6.68 2.01 -13.26
N GLY A 15 -6.05 2.51 -12.20
CA GLY A 15 -5.15 1.72 -11.37
C GLY A 15 -5.70 1.28 -10.02
N PHE A 16 -5.00 0.31 -9.45
CA PHE A 16 -5.15 -0.12 -8.07
C PHE A 16 -3.98 0.44 -7.25
N LEU A 17 -4.23 0.79 -5.98
CA LEU A 17 -3.38 1.73 -5.25
C LEU A 17 -2.77 1.07 -4.01
N ILE A 18 -1.44 1.12 -3.91
CA ILE A 18 -0.70 0.69 -2.72
C ILE A 18 -0.29 1.93 -1.93
N MET A 19 -0.93 2.16 -0.79
CA MET A 19 -0.71 3.34 0.03
C MET A 19 0.35 3.08 1.11
N PHE A 20 1.22 4.06 1.33
CA PHE A 20 2.31 3.99 2.29
C PHE A 20 2.60 5.38 2.87
N ARG A 21 3.37 5.47 3.97
CA ARG A 21 3.69 6.73 4.67
C ARG A 21 2.49 7.64 5.00
N CYS A 22 1.28 7.10 5.03
CA CYS A 22 0.08 7.92 5.18
C CYS A 22 -0.04 8.43 6.62
N ARG A 23 -0.09 9.76 6.79
CA ARG A 23 -0.08 10.42 8.10
C ARG A 23 -1.11 11.55 8.13
N GLY A 24 -1.62 11.87 9.31
CA GLY A 24 -2.68 12.88 9.45
C GLY A 24 -4.04 12.40 8.99
N MET A 25 -4.92 13.34 8.73
CA MET A 25 -6.26 13.10 8.15
C MET A 25 -6.10 12.81 6.66
N MET A 26 -6.81 11.79 6.17
CA MET A 26 -6.85 11.54 4.73
C MET A 26 -8.00 12.31 4.11
N GLU A 27 -7.80 12.81 2.90
CA GLU A 27 -8.86 13.40 2.09
C GLU A 27 -9.91 12.34 1.74
N ALA A 28 -11.17 12.75 1.76
CA ALA A 28 -12.26 11.83 1.45
C ALA A 28 -12.30 11.56 -0.06
N ARG A 29 -11.91 10.34 -0.46
CA ARG A 29 -12.09 9.86 -1.84
C ARG A 29 -13.50 9.28 -1.98
N GLY A 30 -14.47 10.15 -2.21
CA GLY A 30 -15.90 9.81 -2.26
C GLY A 30 -16.55 9.87 -0.87
N LYS A 31 -17.60 9.06 -0.65
CA LYS A 31 -18.36 9.07 0.62
C LYS A 31 -17.59 8.32 1.71
N PRO A 32 -17.12 8.99 2.77
CA PRO A 32 -16.42 8.31 3.86
C PRO A 32 -17.38 7.38 4.60
N LEU A 33 -16.97 6.12 4.79
CA LEU A 33 -17.75 5.12 5.53
C LEU A 33 -17.64 5.31 7.05
N LYS A 34 -16.51 5.87 7.51
CA LYS A 34 -16.21 6.11 8.92
C LYS A 34 -15.49 7.45 9.09
N LYS A 35 -15.73 8.11 10.22
CA LYS A 35 -14.92 9.25 10.64
C LYS A 35 -13.50 8.78 10.98
N HIS A 36 -12.51 9.60 10.70
CA HIS A 36 -11.16 9.34 11.14
C HIS A 36 -11.06 9.29 12.67
N PRO A 37 -10.26 8.38 13.24
CA PRO A 37 -10.03 8.32 14.68
C PRO A 37 -9.33 9.61 15.16
N PRO A 38 -9.64 10.11 16.38
CA PRO A 38 -9.08 11.37 16.90
C PRO A 38 -7.55 11.46 16.87
N ARG A 39 -6.86 10.32 17.02
CA ARG A 39 -5.39 10.25 16.94
C ARG A 39 -4.82 10.79 15.62
N MET A 40 -5.56 10.72 14.51
CA MET A 40 -5.12 11.22 13.21
C MET A 40 -5.14 12.75 13.12
N GLN A 41 -6.01 13.43 13.87
CA GLN A 41 -6.10 14.90 13.86
C GLN A 41 -4.84 15.57 14.43
N LYS A 42 -4.15 14.89 15.35
CA LYS A 42 -2.91 15.34 15.99
C LYS A 42 -1.66 15.13 15.11
N GLN A 43 -1.79 14.42 13.99
CA GLN A 43 -0.67 14.05 13.12
C GLN A 43 -0.59 14.98 11.90
N LYS A 44 -0.51 16.29 12.13
CA LYS A 44 -0.34 17.28 11.06
C LYS A 44 1.15 17.60 10.82
N PRO A 45 1.57 17.99 9.60
CA PRO A 45 0.74 18.07 8.39
C PRO A 45 0.33 16.67 7.89
N SER A 46 -0.78 16.60 7.14
CA SER A 46 -1.20 15.34 6.52
C SER A 46 -0.26 14.96 5.37
N LEU A 47 -0.06 13.66 5.20
CA LEU A 47 0.65 13.07 4.08
C LEU A 47 -0.15 11.91 3.52
N GLU A 48 -0.24 11.87 2.20
CA GLU A 48 -0.74 10.71 1.47
C GLU A 48 0.26 10.34 0.40
N TYR A 49 0.57 9.05 0.30
CA TYR A 49 1.30 8.49 -0.82
C TYR A 49 0.56 7.26 -1.31
N TRP A 50 0.53 7.10 -2.63
CA TRP A 50 0.03 5.89 -3.24
C TRP A 50 0.81 5.58 -4.50
N TRP A 51 1.21 4.32 -4.64
CA TRP A 51 1.66 3.81 -5.91
C TRP A 51 0.44 3.38 -6.73
N ASN A 52 0.14 4.16 -7.76
CA ASN A 52 -0.94 3.91 -8.70
C ASN A 52 -0.44 2.94 -9.80
N LEU A 53 -0.84 1.67 -9.70
CA LEU A 53 -0.44 0.62 -10.64
C LEU A 53 -1.51 0.46 -11.73
N GLY A 54 -1.14 0.78 -12.97
CA GLY A 54 -2.04 0.76 -14.13
C GLY A 54 -2.95 1.98 -14.24
N GLY A 55 -2.50 3.14 -13.77
CA GLY A 55 -3.24 4.40 -13.86
C GLY A 55 -3.25 5.03 -15.26
N TRP A 56 -3.98 6.13 -15.40
CA TRP A 56 -4.15 6.91 -16.64
C TRP A 56 -4.56 6.03 -17.83
N GLY A 57 -5.67 5.32 -17.69
CA GLY A 57 -6.10 4.38 -18.73
C GLY A 57 -5.15 3.19 -18.94
N ASN A 58 -4.45 2.76 -17.89
CA ASN A 58 -3.44 1.70 -17.94
C ASN A 58 -2.25 1.99 -18.88
N THR A 59 -1.83 3.25 -18.94
CA THR A 59 -0.69 3.67 -19.79
C THR A 59 0.61 3.85 -19.01
N ARG A 60 0.51 3.93 -17.67
CA ARG A 60 1.67 4.07 -16.79
C ARG A 60 1.35 3.66 -15.36
N SER A 61 2.41 3.52 -14.57
CA SER A 61 2.31 3.34 -13.12
C SER A 61 3.20 4.36 -12.42
N LYS A 62 2.69 5.03 -11.39
CA LYS A 62 3.36 6.18 -10.77
C LYS A 62 3.09 6.28 -9.28
N VAL A 63 4.10 6.67 -8.50
CA VAL A 63 3.88 7.12 -7.12
C VAL A 63 3.42 8.56 -7.13
N GLU A 64 2.22 8.78 -6.64
CA GLU A 64 1.63 10.09 -6.42
C GLU A 64 1.62 10.41 -4.92
N SER A 65 1.58 11.71 -4.59
CA SER A 65 1.55 12.15 -3.20
C SER A 65 0.81 13.47 -3.02
N TRP A 66 0.22 13.64 -1.84
CA TRP A 66 -0.16 14.94 -1.30
C TRP A 66 0.69 15.26 -0.06
N GLY A 67 1.38 16.39 -0.11
CA GLY A 67 2.25 16.89 0.97
C GLY A 67 3.65 16.28 1.02
N GLY A 68 3.92 15.26 0.21
CA GLY A 68 5.19 14.53 0.17
C GLY A 68 5.90 14.60 -1.19
N LYS A 69 6.89 13.72 -1.41
CA LYS A 69 7.65 13.65 -2.66
C LYS A 69 7.17 12.50 -3.54
N ALA A 70 6.44 12.83 -4.60
CA ALA A 70 6.02 11.89 -5.65
C ALA A 70 7.21 11.35 -6.47
N GLY A 71 7.00 10.29 -7.26
CA GLY A 71 8.08 9.70 -8.06
C GLY A 71 7.66 8.44 -8.81
N ALA A 72 8.66 7.64 -9.20
CA ALA A 72 8.48 6.33 -9.86
C ALA A 72 7.51 6.36 -11.07
N ASP A 73 7.59 7.40 -11.91
CA ASP A 73 6.79 7.52 -13.14
C ASP A 73 7.33 6.54 -14.19
N SER A 74 6.72 5.36 -14.27
CA SER A 74 7.15 4.23 -15.08
C SER A 74 6.13 3.92 -16.17
N LYS A 75 6.58 3.37 -17.30
CA LYS A 75 5.70 2.86 -18.36
C LYS A 75 5.12 1.47 -18.05
N ASP A 76 5.25 1.01 -16.81
CA ASP A 76 4.70 -0.29 -16.42
C ASP A 76 3.18 -0.26 -16.50
N ILE A 77 2.63 -1.19 -17.28
CA ILE A 77 1.20 -1.41 -17.45
C ILE A 77 0.79 -2.68 -16.72
N ILE A 78 -0.48 -2.76 -16.32
CA ILE A 78 -1.03 -3.88 -15.56
C ILE A 78 -1.97 -4.69 -16.44
N LYS A 79 -1.69 -5.98 -16.54
CA LYS A 79 -2.56 -6.96 -17.19
C LYS A 79 -3.66 -7.38 -16.22
N ALA A 80 -4.91 -7.29 -16.67
CA ALA A 80 -6.04 -7.81 -15.90
C ALA A 80 -5.88 -9.30 -15.60
N LYS A 81 -6.41 -9.73 -14.46
CA LYS A 81 -6.41 -11.11 -13.95
C LYS A 81 -5.00 -11.71 -13.77
N THR A 82 -3.96 -10.89 -13.71
CA THR A 82 -2.58 -11.29 -13.39
C THR A 82 -2.20 -10.84 -11.99
N TRP A 83 -1.61 -11.71 -11.20
CA TRP A 83 -1.08 -11.36 -9.87
C TRP A 83 0.30 -10.71 -10.02
N TYR A 84 0.51 -9.65 -9.26
CA TYR A 84 1.78 -8.93 -9.18
C TYR A 84 2.29 -8.95 -7.76
N ASP A 85 3.58 -9.25 -7.59
CA ASP A 85 4.30 -9.12 -6.34
C ASP A 85 4.79 -7.68 -6.19
N ILE A 86 4.29 -7.00 -5.16
CA ILE A 86 4.55 -5.57 -4.96
C ILE A 86 5.25 -5.38 -3.63
N LYS A 87 6.35 -4.63 -3.65
CA LYS A 87 7.16 -4.37 -2.47
C LYS A 87 7.54 -2.89 -2.39
N ILE A 88 7.41 -2.35 -1.18
CA ILE A 88 7.84 -1.00 -0.83
C ILE A 88 8.83 -1.12 0.31
N ILE A 89 10.08 -0.75 0.06
CA ILE A 89 11.10 -0.61 1.10
C ILE A 89 11.10 0.85 1.54
N ASN A 90 10.81 1.09 2.81
CA ASN A 90 10.61 2.42 3.34
C ASN A 90 11.60 2.71 4.47
N THR A 91 12.47 3.69 4.27
CA THR A 91 13.41 4.19 5.28
C THR A 91 12.99 5.58 5.75
N PRO A 92 13.68 6.19 6.73
CA PRO A 92 13.43 7.59 7.08
C PRO A 92 13.83 8.61 6.00
N LYS A 93 14.69 8.23 5.04
CA LYS A 93 15.28 9.16 4.06
C LYS A 93 14.89 8.87 2.62
N ASP A 94 14.33 7.69 2.34
CA ASP A 94 13.97 7.27 1.01
C ASP A 94 12.88 6.19 1.02
N TYR A 95 12.30 5.98 -0.16
CA TYR A 95 11.52 4.79 -0.43
C TYR A 95 11.94 4.17 -1.76
N THR A 96 11.89 2.85 -1.83
CA THR A 96 12.09 2.07 -3.05
C THR A 96 10.82 1.29 -3.35
N VAL A 97 10.37 1.36 -4.61
CA VAL A 97 9.21 0.61 -5.10
C VAL A 97 9.66 -0.47 -6.08
N ILE A 98 9.16 -1.69 -5.88
CA ILE A 98 9.58 -2.91 -6.58
C ILE A 98 8.33 -3.64 -7.08
N LEU A 99 8.33 -4.02 -8.36
CA LEU A 99 7.26 -4.77 -9.02
C LEU A 99 7.83 -6.06 -9.61
N ASN A 100 7.31 -7.23 -9.20
CA ASN A 100 7.79 -8.55 -9.61
C ASN A 100 9.32 -8.68 -9.48
N ASP A 101 9.85 -8.37 -8.29
CA ASP A 101 11.28 -8.36 -7.94
C ASP A 101 12.17 -7.40 -8.74
N LYS A 102 11.60 -6.61 -9.65
CA LYS A 102 12.30 -5.54 -10.37
C LYS A 102 12.13 -4.22 -9.63
N GLU A 103 13.25 -3.60 -9.24
CA GLU A 103 13.23 -2.22 -8.76
C GLU A 103 12.74 -1.29 -9.87
N VAL A 104 11.67 -0.54 -9.57
CA VAL A 104 11.09 0.44 -10.49
C VAL A 104 11.74 1.80 -10.27
N ALA A 105 11.85 2.22 -9.01
CA ALA A 105 12.58 3.43 -8.65
C ALA A 105 12.92 3.45 -7.15
N LYS A 106 13.99 4.16 -6.84
CA LYS A 106 14.31 4.69 -5.51
C LYS A 106 14.14 6.20 -5.51
N VAL A 107 13.45 6.74 -4.52
CA VAL A 107 13.15 8.17 -4.40
C VAL A 107 13.61 8.66 -3.04
N GLU A 108 14.45 9.71 -3.04
CA GLU A 108 14.85 10.40 -1.82
C GLU A 108 13.69 11.20 -1.25
N ASP A 109 13.33 10.89 -0.01
CA ASP A 109 12.22 11.50 0.70
C ASP A 109 12.40 11.36 2.21
N ASP A 110 12.74 12.48 2.84
CA ASP A 110 12.95 12.69 4.27
C ASP A 110 11.70 13.24 4.98
N THR A 111 10.55 13.28 4.30
CA THR A 111 9.33 13.84 4.88
C THR A 111 8.84 12.97 6.05
N GLN A 112 8.66 13.60 7.21
CA GLN A 112 8.11 13.00 8.44
C GLN A 112 8.76 11.67 8.84
N ASP A 113 10.09 11.59 8.71
CA ASP A 113 10.92 10.43 9.09
C ASP A 113 10.50 9.13 8.40
N GLY A 114 9.83 9.23 7.24
CA GLY A 114 9.26 8.09 6.55
C GLY A 114 8.24 7.29 7.37
N MET A 115 7.68 7.87 8.44
CA MET A 115 6.71 7.19 9.29
C MET A 115 5.28 7.41 8.79
N GLY A 116 4.50 6.34 8.76
CA GLY A 116 3.07 6.45 8.49
C GLY A 116 2.37 5.10 8.46
N ARG A 117 1.09 5.16 8.14
CA ARG A 117 0.25 3.98 7.91
C ARG A 117 0.42 3.49 6.48
N ILE A 118 0.08 2.23 6.29
CA ILE A 118 -0.16 1.62 4.98
C ILE A 118 -1.65 1.54 4.71
N GLY A 119 -2.01 1.35 3.45
CA GLY A 119 -3.39 1.16 3.03
C GLY A 119 -3.47 0.58 1.62
N LEU A 120 -4.68 0.16 1.26
CA LEU A 120 -5.02 -0.36 -0.06
C LEU A 120 -6.24 0.40 -0.54
N ALA A 121 -6.24 0.82 -1.79
CA ALA A 121 -7.35 1.56 -2.40
C ALA A 121 -7.46 1.26 -3.89
N THR A 122 -8.51 1.76 -4.54
CA THR A 122 -8.65 1.68 -6.00
C THR A 122 -9.11 3.02 -6.55
N TRP A 123 -8.82 3.26 -7.83
CA TRP A 123 -9.39 4.36 -8.59
C TRP A 123 -9.99 3.78 -9.86
N SER A 124 -11.31 3.93 -10.07
CA SER A 124 -12.06 3.39 -11.22
C SER A 124 -11.64 1.97 -11.64
N THR A 125 -11.37 1.13 -10.65
CA THR A 125 -10.74 -0.19 -10.78
C THR A 125 -11.30 -1.15 -9.76
N GLU A 126 -11.51 -2.38 -10.20
CA GLU A 126 -11.78 -3.51 -9.33
C GLU A 126 -10.48 -4.31 -9.17
N ALA A 127 -10.12 -4.60 -7.92
CA ALA A 127 -8.87 -5.30 -7.60
C ALA A 127 -9.06 -6.28 -6.44
N ARG A 128 -8.20 -7.29 -6.41
CA ARG A 128 -7.99 -8.20 -5.29
C ARG A 128 -6.61 -7.97 -4.72
N TYR A 129 -6.52 -8.14 -3.40
CA TYR A 129 -5.27 -8.04 -2.66
C TYR A 129 -5.10 -9.30 -1.81
N ASP A 130 -3.88 -9.78 -1.71
CA ASP A 130 -3.53 -10.93 -0.87
C ASP A 130 -2.12 -10.75 -0.28
N SER A 131 -1.75 -11.57 0.71
CA SER A 131 -0.41 -11.58 1.32
C SER A 131 0.08 -10.21 1.77
N VAL A 132 -0.77 -9.44 2.45
CA VAL A 132 -0.41 -8.14 3.04
C VAL A 132 0.52 -8.37 4.22
N ILE A 133 1.81 -8.07 4.06
CA ILE A 133 2.86 -8.31 5.05
C ILE A 133 3.62 -7.00 5.29
N VAL A 134 3.78 -6.62 6.56
CA VAL A 134 4.56 -5.44 6.95
C VAL A 134 5.54 -5.83 8.04
N TYR A 135 6.81 -5.49 7.85
CA TYR A 135 7.88 -5.82 8.79
C TYR A 135 8.94 -4.71 8.82
N GLY A 136 9.82 -4.72 9.82
CA GLY A 136 10.83 -3.69 9.98
C GLY A 136 11.62 -3.87 11.28
N PRO A 137 12.68 -3.07 11.49
CA PRO A 137 13.53 -3.19 12.69
C PRO A 137 12.73 -3.03 13.99
N ASP A 138 11.72 -2.17 13.99
CA ASP A 138 10.82 -1.94 15.13
C ASP A 138 9.49 -2.70 15.03
N GLY A 139 9.36 -3.59 14.04
CA GLY A 139 8.15 -4.39 13.84
C GLY A 139 8.10 -5.57 14.82
N PRO A 140 6.90 -6.06 15.20
CA PRO A 140 6.81 -7.27 16.00
C PRO A 140 7.43 -8.44 15.23
N SER A 141 8.27 -9.24 15.90
CA SER A 141 8.94 -10.41 15.30
C SER A 141 7.98 -11.49 14.79
N ALA A 142 6.70 -11.41 15.15
CA ALA A 142 5.64 -12.25 14.64
C ALA A 142 4.34 -11.43 14.43
N PRO A 143 3.56 -11.70 13.37
CA PRO A 143 2.30 -11.00 13.07
C PRO A 143 1.22 -11.19 14.16
N VAL A 144 1.40 -12.18 15.03
CA VAL A 144 0.64 -12.42 16.27
C VAL A 144 1.57 -12.97 17.35
N LYS A 145 1.26 -12.75 18.63
CA LYS A 145 1.99 -13.40 19.74
C LYS A 145 1.95 -14.93 19.55
N ALA A 146 3.07 -15.62 19.76
CA ALA A 146 3.20 -17.08 19.54
C ALA A 146 2.12 -17.93 20.25
N ASN A 147 1.57 -17.40 21.35
CA ASN A 147 0.52 -18.00 22.17
C ASN A 147 -0.84 -18.07 21.43
N GLY A 148 -0.95 -17.47 20.25
CA GLY A 148 -2.15 -17.46 19.40
C GLY A 148 -1.87 -17.99 18.00
N LYS A 149 -1.05 -19.06 17.87
CA LYS A 149 -0.94 -19.82 16.61
C LYS A 149 -2.34 -20.27 16.18
N ALA A 150 -2.96 -19.45 15.34
CA ALA A 150 -4.22 -19.66 14.66
C ALA A 150 -4.12 -20.73 13.57
N SER A 151 -3.38 -21.82 13.81
CA SER A 151 -3.48 -23.01 12.95
C SER A 151 -4.88 -23.64 13.07
N LEU A 152 -5.52 -23.51 14.24
CA LEU A 152 -6.90 -23.97 14.44
C LEU A 152 -7.93 -22.98 13.86
N THR A 153 -7.78 -21.67 14.07
CA THR A 153 -8.78 -20.68 13.58
C THR A 153 -8.79 -20.55 12.06
N TRP A 154 -7.62 -20.56 11.40
CA TRP A 154 -7.54 -20.55 9.94
C TRP A 154 -7.92 -21.88 9.30
N GLY A 155 -7.69 -23.00 10.00
CA GLY A 155 -8.19 -24.33 9.60
C GLY A 155 -9.72 -24.38 9.65
N TYR A 156 -10.33 -23.87 10.73
CA TYR A 156 -11.78 -23.87 10.94
C TYR A 156 -12.53 -23.02 9.91
N LEU A 157 -11.98 -21.87 9.52
CA LEU A 157 -12.56 -21.01 8.48
C LEU A 157 -12.53 -21.64 7.07
N LYS A 158 -11.62 -22.59 6.81
CA LYS A 158 -11.50 -23.27 5.51
C LYS A 158 -12.26 -24.60 5.45
N THR A 159 -12.68 -25.15 6.59
CA THR A 159 -13.41 -26.43 6.67
C THR A 159 -14.92 -26.29 6.83
N GLN A 160 -15.42 -25.09 7.17
CA GLN A 160 -16.86 -24.79 7.13
C GLN A 160 -17.27 -24.54 5.67
N LYS A 161 -17.72 -25.60 5.00
CA LYS A 161 -18.56 -25.53 3.80
C LYS A 161 -20.02 -25.48 4.19
#